data_AF-A0A2N5A943-F1
#
_entry.id   AF-A0A2N5A943-F1
#
_cell.length_a   1.000
_cell.length_b   1.000
_cell.length_c   1.000
_cell.angle_alpha   90.00
_cell.angle_beta   90.00
_cell.angle_gamma   90.00
#
_symmetry.space_group_name_H-M   'P 1'
#
loop_
_entity.id
_entity.type
_entity.pdbx_description
1 polymer ?
#
loop_
_entity_poly.entity_id
_entity_poly.type
_entity_poly.pdbx_seq_one_letter_code
_entity_poly.pdbx_strand_id
1 'polypeptide(L)'
;DMPERNIVEDIKFAQEIINKNRNGLEVVKALAKGGFPDVAQDMLNIQKAKLTGDYLHTSAIIVGEGQVLSAVNDVNDYAGPATGYRLQGERWEEIKNIPGALDPNELG
;
A
#
# COMPACT_ATOMS: atom_id res chain seq x y z
N ASP A 1 -6.67 22.69 -2.49
CA ASP A 1 -6.61 23.69 -1.41
C ASP A 1 -6.65 23.03 -0.05
N MET A 2 -5.62 23.27 0.75
CA MET A 2 -5.55 22.85 2.15
C MET A 2 -5.47 24.09 3.04
N PRO A 3 -6.16 24.14 4.20
CA PRO A 3 -6.05 25.25 5.14
C PRO A 3 -4.62 25.38 5.71
N GLU A 4 -4.26 26.60 6.14
CA GLU A 4 -3.01 26.81 6.87
C GLU A 4 -3.02 26.07 8.22
N ARG A 5 -1.84 25.55 8.59
CA ARG A 5 -1.60 24.85 9.86
C ARG A 5 -0.65 25.63 10.74
N ASN A 6 -0.73 25.43 12.05
CA ASN A 6 0.25 25.96 12.98
C ASN A 6 1.53 25.09 12.97
N ILE A 7 2.47 25.45 12.09
CA ILE A 7 3.71 24.71 11.87
C ILE A 7 4.55 24.63 13.15
N VAL A 8 4.56 25.68 13.98
CA VAL A 8 5.37 25.72 15.22
C VAL A 8 4.89 24.67 16.21
N GLU A 9 3.57 24.58 16.45
CA GLU A 9 3.01 23.55 17.34
C GLU A 9 3.14 22.14 16.72
N ASP A 10 2.95 21.99 15.40
CA ASP A 10 3.12 20.70 14.73
C ASP A 10 4.54 20.12 14.91
N ILE A 11 5.58 20.93 14.69
CA ILE A 11 6.98 20.50 14.83
C ILE A 11 7.30 20.14 16.29
N LYS A 12 6.76 20.93 17.24
CA LYS A 12 6.93 20.67 18.67
C LYS A 12 6.37 19.30 19.08
N PHE A 13 5.15 18.96 18.64
CA PHE A 13 4.56 17.65 18.94
C PHE A 13 5.18 16.51 18.12
N ALA A 14 5.63 16.77 16.89
CA ALA A 14 6.39 15.78 16.12
C ALA A 14 7.70 15.40 16.83
N GLN A 15 8.40 16.38 17.41
CA GLN A 15 9.61 16.12 18.19
C GLN A 15 9.30 15.36 19.50
N GLU A 16 8.15 15.61 20.11
CA GLU A 16 7.72 14.88 21.31
C GLU A 16 7.53 13.39 21.05
N ILE A 17 7.04 12.99 19.86
CA ILE A 17 6.93 11.58 19.47
C ILE A 17 8.28 10.89 19.57
N ILE A 18 9.33 11.53 19.05
CA ILE A 18 10.70 11.01 19.09
C ILE A 18 11.22 11.01 20.53
N ASN A 19 11.12 12.14 21.24
CA ASN A 19 11.70 12.30 22.57
C ASN A 19 11.07 11.36 23.62
N LYS A 20 9.78 11.01 23.45
CA LYS A 20 9.06 10.11 24.36
C LYS A 20 8.99 8.67 23.86
N ASN A 21 9.70 8.32 22.78
CA ASN A 21 9.70 6.98 22.17
C ASN A 21 8.29 6.46 21.85
N ARG A 22 7.40 7.34 21.40
CA ARG A 22 6.04 6.96 21.02
C ARG A 22 6.11 6.12 19.75
N ASN A 23 5.41 4.99 19.72
CA ASN A 23 5.57 3.98 18.68
C ASN A 23 4.30 3.75 17.87
N GLY A 24 4.43 2.97 16.79
CA GLY A 24 3.32 2.69 15.86
C GLY A 24 2.12 1.97 16.48
N LEU A 25 2.28 1.26 17.61
CA LEU A 25 1.16 0.62 18.29
C LEU A 25 0.25 1.64 19.00
N GLU A 26 0.77 2.82 19.35
CA GLU A 26 -0.08 3.91 19.81
C GLU A 26 -1.00 4.42 18.70
N VAL A 27 -0.51 4.47 17.46
CA VAL A 27 -1.31 4.86 16.29
C VAL A 27 -2.42 3.83 16.02
N VAL A 28 -2.09 2.53 16.06
CA VAL A 28 -3.08 1.45 15.95
C VAL A 28 -4.18 1.60 17.00
N LYS A 29 -3.79 1.81 18.27
CA LYS A 29 -4.75 2.01 19.36
C LYS A 29 -5.59 3.28 19.18
N ALA A 30 -5.01 4.37 18.68
CA ALA A 30 -5.72 5.61 18.43
C ALA A 30 -6.77 5.45 17.32
N LEU A 31 -6.44 4.78 16.22
CA LEU A 31 -7.38 4.49 15.13
C LEU A 31 -8.55 3.61 15.59
N ALA A 32 -8.23 2.52 16.31
CA ALA A 32 -9.26 1.60 16.82
C ALA A 32 -10.24 2.31 17.78
N LYS A 33 -9.72 3.18 18.65
CA LYS A 33 -10.55 4.00 19.56
C LYS A 33 -11.26 5.16 18.87
N GLY A 34 -10.70 5.64 17.76
CA GLY A 34 -11.23 6.75 16.95
C GLY A 34 -12.32 6.34 15.96
N GLY A 35 -12.71 5.07 15.93
CA GLY A 35 -13.77 4.57 15.04
C GLY A 35 -13.29 4.08 13.68
N PHE A 36 -11.98 3.83 13.49
CA PHE A 36 -11.38 3.30 12.26
C PHE A 36 -10.76 1.91 12.51
N PRO A 37 -11.56 0.89 12.87
CA PRO A 37 -11.05 -0.43 13.23
C PRO A 37 -10.42 -1.19 12.05
N ASP A 38 -10.90 -0.95 10.84
CA ASP A 38 -10.38 -1.45 9.56
C ASP A 38 -8.96 -0.95 9.32
N VAL A 39 -8.76 0.37 9.34
CA VAL A 39 -7.43 0.98 9.16
C VAL A 39 -6.48 0.60 10.30
N ALA A 40 -7.01 0.46 11.53
CA ALA A 40 -6.22 0.00 12.66
C ALA A 40 -5.70 -1.43 12.44
N GLN A 41 -6.53 -2.31 11.86
CA GLN A 41 -6.16 -3.68 11.53
C GLN A 41 -5.12 -3.73 10.42
N ASP A 42 -5.26 -2.91 9.37
CA ASP A 42 -4.28 -2.81 8.28
C ASP A 42 -2.92 -2.29 8.79
N MET A 43 -2.92 -1.25 9.63
CA MET A 43 -1.71 -0.76 10.26
C MET A 43 -1.04 -1.83 11.13
N LEU A 44 -1.83 -2.62 11.87
CA LEU A 44 -1.30 -3.72 12.67
C LEU A 44 -0.69 -4.82 11.79
N ASN A 45 -1.33 -5.15 10.65
CA ASN A 45 -0.83 -6.15 9.71
C ASN A 45 0.54 -5.75 9.13
N ILE A 46 0.73 -4.47 8.77
CA ILE A 46 2.03 -3.95 8.35
C ILE A 46 3.09 -4.05 9.44
N GLN A 47 2.73 -3.80 10.71
CA GLN A 47 3.67 -4.00 11.82
C GLN A 47 4.03 -5.48 12.01
N LYS A 48 3.08 -6.40 11.81
CA LYS A 48 3.30 -7.85 11.91
C LYS A 48 4.21 -8.39 10.80
N ALA A 49 4.20 -7.82 9.60
CA ALA A 49 5.10 -8.22 8.51
C ALA A 49 6.59 -8.10 8.89
N LYS A 50 6.92 -7.21 9.83
CA LYS A 50 8.28 -7.05 10.39
C LYS A 50 8.75 -8.26 11.19
N LEU A 51 7.82 -9.10 11.66
CA LEU A 51 8.12 -10.26 12.50
C LEU A 51 8.43 -11.51 11.68
N THR A 52 7.79 -11.66 10.50
CA THR A 52 7.93 -12.85 9.68
C THR A 52 9.20 -12.79 8.83
N GLY A 53 9.65 -11.59 8.47
CA GLY A 53 10.84 -11.39 7.64
C GLY A 53 10.62 -11.71 6.16
N ASP A 54 9.43 -12.17 5.76
CA ASP A 54 9.12 -12.56 4.38
C ASP A 54 9.35 -11.40 3.40
N TYR A 55 8.96 -10.19 3.81
CA TYR A 55 9.12 -8.98 3.01
C TYR A 55 10.55 -8.40 2.98
N LEU A 56 11.53 -9.08 3.59
CA LEU A 56 12.95 -8.73 3.49
C LEU A 56 13.60 -9.34 2.24
N HIS A 57 12.92 -10.28 1.57
CA HIS A 57 13.40 -10.90 0.35
C HIS A 57 13.43 -9.91 -0.83
N THR A 58 14.26 -10.23 -1.82
CA THR A 58 14.48 -9.42 -3.02
C THR A 58 13.15 -9.08 -3.70
N SER A 59 12.94 -7.79 -3.98
CA SER A 59 11.74 -7.26 -4.64
C SER A 59 10.41 -7.52 -3.91
N ALA A 60 10.45 -7.78 -2.60
CA ALA A 60 9.23 -8.08 -1.87
C ALA A 60 8.28 -6.87 -1.75
N ILE A 61 7.02 -7.11 -2.05
CA ILE A 61 5.88 -6.23 -1.82
C ILE A 61 4.75 -7.02 -1.15
N ILE A 62 3.75 -6.33 -0.61
CA ILE A 62 2.55 -6.95 -0.03
C ILE A 62 1.37 -6.58 -0.92
N VAL A 63 0.65 -7.58 -1.44
CA VAL A 63 -0.47 -7.42 -2.38
C VAL A 63 -1.75 -8.05 -1.83
N GLY A 64 -2.90 -7.54 -2.29
CA GLY A 64 -4.22 -8.07 -1.92
C GLY A 64 -4.42 -8.16 -0.41
N GLU A 65 -4.87 -9.32 0.07
CA GLU A 65 -5.17 -9.61 1.48
C GLU A 65 -3.90 -9.88 2.34
N GLY A 66 -2.82 -9.13 2.12
CA GLY A 66 -1.59 -9.25 2.91
C GLY A 66 -0.61 -10.32 2.42
N GLN A 67 -0.74 -10.79 1.19
CA GLN A 67 0.17 -11.77 0.60
C GLN A 67 1.50 -11.11 0.24
N VAL A 68 2.62 -11.69 0.68
CA VAL A 68 3.95 -11.25 0.25
C VAL A 68 4.25 -11.82 -1.14
N LEU A 69 4.61 -10.95 -2.08
CA LEU A 69 5.05 -11.26 -3.44
C LEU A 69 6.47 -10.75 -3.61
N SER A 70 7.40 -11.61 -3.98
CA SER A 70 8.84 -11.32 -4.02
C SER A 70 9.50 -12.10 -5.15
N ALA A 71 10.75 -11.79 -5.47
CA ALA A 71 11.52 -12.56 -6.46
C ALA A 71 11.81 -14.02 -6.03
N VAL A 72 11.44 -14.42 -4.80
CA VAL A 72 11.54 -15.82 -4.34
C VAL A 72 10.33 -16.64 -4.80
N ASN A 73 9.13 -16.08 -4.74
CA ASN A 73 7.87 -16.76 -5.05
C ASN A 73 7.18 -16.27 -6.34
N ASP A 74 7.67 -15.17 -6.91
CA ASP A 74 7.28 -14.60 -8.21
C ASP A 74 8.56 -14.37 -9.03
N VAL A 75 9.21 -15.47 -9.38
CA VAL A 75 10.50 -15.46 -10.08
C VAL A 75 10.27 -15.07 -11.53
N ASN A 76 10.99 -14.06 -12.01
CA ASN A 76 10.97 -13.71 -13.42
C ASN A 76 11.60 -14.84 -14.26
N ASP A 77 10.86 -15.35 -15.22
CA ASP A 77 11.20 -16.52 -16.05
C ASP A 77 11.32 -16.16 -17.56
N TYR A 78 11.64 -14.91 -17.87
CA TYR A 78 11.80 -14.46 -19.25
C TYR A 78 12.82 -15.31 -20.04
N ALA A 79 12.35 -15.91 -21.13
CA ALA A 79 13.09 -16.74 -22.09
C ALA A 79 12.70 -16.44 -23.56
N GLY A 80 12.20 -15.23 -23.85
CA GLY A 80 11.80 -14.79 -25.19
C GLY A 80 10.29 -14.48 -25.35
N PRO A 81 9.79 -14.31 -26.58
CA PRO A 81 8.37 -14.06 -26.83
C PRO A 81 7.48 -15.12 -26.19
N ALA A 82 6.32 -14.70 -25.66
CA ALA A 82 5.35 -15.55 -24.93
C ALA A 82 5.83 -16.20 -23.62
N THR A 83 7.00 -15.83 -23.09
CA THR A 83 7.49 -16.22 -21.74
C THR A 83 7.57 -14.99 -20.81
N GLY A 84 7.78 -15.15 -19.50
CA GLY A 84 7.79 -14.00 -18.59
C GLY A 84 6.39 -13.47 -18.27
N TYR A 85 6.37 -12.40 -17.46
CA TYR A 85 5.14 -11.65 -17.19
C TYR A 85 4.48 -11.12 -18.47
N ARG A 86 3.15 -11.26 -18.55
CA ARG A 86 2.33 -10.74 -19.66
C ARG A 86 1.12 -10.02 -19.10
N LEU A 87 0.84 -8.83 -19.65
CA LEU A 87 -0.36 -8.08 -19.33
C LEU A 87 -1.57 -8.75 -19.98
N GLN A 88 -2.45 -9.31 -19.16
CA GLN A 88 -3.61 -10.08 -19.59
C GLN A 88 -4.69 -10.11 -18.52
N GLY A 89 -5.87 -10.64 -18.88
CA GLY A 89 -6.99 -10.83 -17.95
C GLY A 89 -7.49 -9.53 -17.32
N GLU A 90 -7.88 -9.60 -16.06
CA GLU A 90 -8.47 -8.47 -15.33
C GLU A 90 -7.58 -7.23 -15.31
N ARG A 91 -6.26 -7.39 -15.11
CA ARG A 91 -5.33 -6.27 -15.11
C ARG A 91 -5.26 -5.55 -16.45
N TRP A 92 -5.47 -6.28 -17.56
CA TRP A 92 -5.56 -5.67 -18.88
C TRP A 92 -6.86 -4.88 -19.06
N GLU A 93 -7.99 -5.44 -18.62
CA GLU A 93 -9.28 -4.75 -18.66
C GLU A 93 -9.26 -3.47 -17.82
N GLU A 94 -8.65 -3.52 -16.63
CA GLU A 94 -8.44 -2.36 -15.76
C GLU A 94 -7.66 -1.25 -16.49
N ILE A 95 -6.56 -1.60 -17.16
CA ILE A 95 -5.70 -0.63 -17.87
C ILE A 95 -6.41 -0.03 -19.09
N LYS A 96 -7.24 -0.79 -19.79
CA LYS A 96 -8.03 -0.26 -20.92
C LYS A 96 -9.09 0.74 -20.47
N ASN A 97 -9.61 0.60 -19.25
CA ASN A 97 -10.73 1.39 -18.74
C ASN A 97 -10.30 2.77 -18.21
N ILE A 98 -9.74 3.61 -19.08
CA ILE A 98 -9.29 4.96 -18.71
C ILE A 98 -10.45 5.96 -18.65
N PRO A 99 -10.44 6.91 -17.69
CA PRO A 99 -11.44 7.96 -17.65
C PRO A 99 -11.29 8.88 -18.87
N GLY A 100 -12.31 8.95 -19.72
CA GLY A 100 -12.34 9.76 -20.94
C GLY A 100 -12.29 8.96 -22.25
N ALA A 101 -12.17 7.63 -22.20
CA ALA A 101 -12.46 6.80 -23.37
C ALA A 101 -13.95 6.89 -23.71
N LEU A 102 -14.29 7.43 -24.88
CA LEU A 102 -15.66 7.52 -25.36
C LEU A 102 -16.10 6.17 -25.95
N ASP A 103 -17.31 5.72 -25.60
CA ASP A 103 -17.90 4.56 -26.25
C ASP A 103 -18.29 4.93 -27.69
N PRO A 104 -17.72 4.29 -28.72
CA PRO A 104 -18.04 4.60 -30.11
C PRO A 104 -19.52 4.40 -30.46
N ASN A 105 -20.28 3.60 -29.70
CA ASN A 105 -21.71 3.41 -29.91
C ASN A 105 -22.56 4.57 -29.39
N GLU A 106 -22.02 5.44 -28.54
CA GLU A 106 -22.70 6.62 -27.99
C GLU A 106 -22.40 7.92 -28.75
N LEU A 107 -21.57 7.85 -29.80
CA LEU A 107 -21.16 9.00 -30.63
C LEU A 107 -22.05 9.21 -31.87
N GLY A 108 -23.25 8.63 -31.88
CA GLY A 108 -24.23 8.68 -32.98
C GLY A 108 -25.51 9.45 -32.65
#